data_AF-A0A4Q9KTQ2-F1
#
_entry.id   AF-A0A4Q9KTQ2-F1
#
_cell.length_a   1.000
_cell.length_b   1.000
_cell.length_c   1.000
_cell.angle_alpha   90.00
_cell.angle_beta   90.00
_cell.angle_gamma   90.00
#
_symmetry.space_group_name_H-M   'P 1'
#
loop_
_entity.id
_entity.type
_entity.pdbx_description
1 polymer ?
#
loop_
_entity_poly.entity_id
_entity_poly.type
_entity_poly.pdbx_seq_one_letter_code
_entity_poly.pdbx_strand_id
1 'polypeptide(L)'
;SSKSISSNKSSRDKSNNTLITNTPTITPNNNINITLSNYNPFNDRSYLESDLNFCGFVLFESKIKEGSERAVENLIKGGMKVVMITGDNKMTACCVARKLGFYNGNVCDGEEIEEVLKNNNFLSFSVFSRADPKHKEGIIERYKKEGCVTLMCGDGTNDVGALKCADIGVALVECYSSVSGRDGSGGVGGGKDGVYKDGVSNSGVSNRDGVSNRDGVSNRDGVSNNPTYTNTNNNPNTNNNPNNPNTNNNPNNPNTNPNTITNPFVQGDERKVRLGDASCAAHFTAKTNSIGSVVDVIKQGRSTLVTTIQMYKILALNSLITAFGLSFLDSMGVRFGDVQMVISGVLIAFAFMFLTRSKSLEEISVERPVCNIFNFYVMGSVIFQVLVHILSFLVVMWESEKYEKVVYNEKFVPSLMNTSLFLISVYQQISTFIVNYIGRPFRESLSENFHLRNCLVGVSCVFVMLLFRVNEDFSRYMEVVRIEDSFRNFIFFVVCLDLFLCVLGEKFFFKVFGMKRGRCIK
;
A
#
# COMPACT_ATOMS: atom_id res chain seq x y z
N SER A 1 -38.04 33.51 -30.31
CA SER A 1 -39.44 33.57 -30.78
C SER A 1 -40.38 33.68 -29.59
N SER A 2 -40.69 34.92 -29.22
CA SER A 2 -41.71 35.28 -28.24
C SER A 2 -43.11 35.11 -28.85
N LYS A 3 -44.00 34.38 -28.17
CA LYS A 3 -45.45 34.46 -28.43
C LYS A 3 -46.19 34.88 -27.17
N SER A 4 -46.74 36.07 -27.27
CA SER A 4 -47.76 36.71 -26.44
C SER A 4 -49.09 35.96 -26.49
N ILE A 5 -49.78 35.85 -25.35
CA ILE A 5 -51.25 35.79 -25.32
C ILE A 5 -51.73 36.73 -24.21
N SER A 6 -52.58 37.67 -24.64
CA SER A 6 -53.23 38.71 -23.87
C SER A 6 -54.51 38.23 -23.18
N SER A 7 -54.68 38.69 -21.94
CA SER A 7 -55.90 39.14 -21.25
C SER A 7 -57.29 38.60 -21.68
N ASN A 8 -58.03 38.09 -20.68
CA ASN A 8 -59.42 38.48 -20.53
C ASN A 8 -59.77 38.75 -19.05
N LYS A 9 -60.38 39.93 -18.82
CA LYS A 9 -60.86 40.43 -17.53
C LYS A 9 -62.11 39.67 -17.09
N SER A 10 -62.21 39.40 -15.78
CA SER A 10 -63.50 39.35 -15.08
C SER A 10 -63.30 39.83 -13.65
N SER A 11 -63.98 40.92 -13.35
CA SER A 11 -64.18 41.58 -12.05
C SER A 11 -64.66 40.64 -10.95
N ARG A 12 -64.20 40.87 -9.70
CA ARG A 12 -65.09 41.12 -8.55
C ARG A 12 -64.32 41.55 -7.28
N ASP A 13 -64.75 42.71 -6.82
CA ASP A 13 -64.95 43.17 -5.45
C ASP A 13 -63.80 43.33 -4.45
N LYS A 14 -63.71 44.61 -4.05
CA LYS A 14 -63.04 45.15 -2.87
C LYS A 14 -63.71 44.62 -1.59
N SER A 15 -62.91 44.11 -0.66
CA SER A 15 -63.25 44.04 0.77
C SER A 15 -61.99 44.43 1.56
N ASN A 16 -61.82 45.72 1.85
CA ASN A 16 -62.09 46.32 3.17
C ASN A 16 -61.64 45.46 4.35
N ASN A 17 -60.37 45.66 4.73
CA ASN A 17 -59.86 45.41 6.08
C ASN A 17 -60.72 46.22 7.08
N THR A 18 -61.57 45.53 7.83
CA THR A 18 -62.31 46.14 8.94
C THR A 18 -61.74 45.58 10.23
N LEU A 19 -60.99 46.42 10.95
CA LEU A 19 -60.60 46.21 12.35
C LEU A 19 -61.88 46.08 13.19
N ILE A 20 -62.09 44.92 13.80
CA ILE A 20 -63.22 44.69 14.72
C ILE A 20 -62.84 45.27 16.08
N THR A 21 -63.42 46.41 16.43
CA THR A 21 -63.43 46.97 17.79
C THR A 21 -64.51 46.28 18.62
N ASN A 22 -64.13 45.62 19.71
CA ASN A 22 -65.05 45.01 20.65
C ASN A 22 -65.71 46.06 21.55
N THR A 23 -67.04 46.15 21.51
CA THR A 23 -67.86 46.77 22.56
C THR A 23 -68.97 45.78 22.94
N PRO A 24 -69.13 45.40 24.22
CA PRO A 24 -70.17 44.45 24.60
C PRO A 24 -71.49 45.18 24.86
N THR A 25 -72.56 44.77 24.17
CA THR A 25 -73.95 45.07 24.54
C THR A 25 -74.56 43.86 25.23
N ILE A 26 -75.05 44.04 26.45
CA ILE A 26 -75.79 43.04 27.21
C ILE A 26 -77.26 43.13 26.80
N THR A 27 -77.87 42.01 26.42
CA THR A 27 -79.34 41.84 26.37
C THR A 27 -79.76 40.65 27.23
N PRO A 28 -80.86 40.75 27.99
CA PRO A 28 -81.33 39.67 28.85
C PRO A 28 -82.26 38.77 28.05
N ASN A 29 -81.76 37.61 27.61
CA ASN A 29 -82.56 36.40 27.49
C ASN A 29 -81.67 35.20 27.14
N ASN A 30 -81.92 34.10 27.87
CA ASN A 30 -81.24 32.82 27.80
C ASN A 30 -81.13 32.26 26.38
N ASN A 31 -79.96 32.44 25.75
CA ASN A 31 -79.38 31.47 24.83
C ASN A 31 -77.85 31.65 24.86
N ILE A 32 -77.14 30.63 25.36
CA ILE A 32 -75.69 30.57 25.28
C ILE A 32 -75.33 30.31 23.82
N ASN A 33 -75.16 31.37 23.03
CA ASN A 33 -74.37 31.28 21.82
C ASN A 33 -72.91 31.31 22.24
N ILE A 34 -72.24 30.15 22.18
CA ILE A 34 -70.79 30.07 22.24
C ILE A 34 -70.27 30.73 20.95
N THR A 35 -70.10 32.05 20.96
CA THR A 35 -69.28 32.73 19.95
C THR A 35 -67.85 32.24 20.14
N LEU A 36 -67.40 31.36 19.23
CA LEU A 36 -66.00 31.00 18.99
C LEU A 36 -65.23 32.25 18.56
N SER A 37 -65.01 33.21 19.46
CA SER A 37 -64.32 34.47 19.16
C SER A 37 -62.79 34.38 19.23
N ASN A 38 -62.23 33.16 19.24
CA ASN A 38 -60.78 32.92 19.32
C ASN A 38 -60.23 32.13 18.13
N TYR A 39 -60.91 32.06 16.99
CA TYR A 39 -60.32 31.47 15.78
C TYR A 39 -59.32 32.46 15.17
N ASN A 40 -58.06 32.34 15.59
CA ASN A 40 -56.95 32.97 14.90
C ASN A 40 -56.58 32.09 13.70
N PRO A 41 -56.79 32.52 12.45
CA PRO A 41 -56.47 31.70 11.27
C PRO A 41 -54.97 31.41 11.15
N PHE A 42 -54.11 32.21 11.81
CA PHE A 42 -52.68 31.93 11.92
C PHE A 42 -52.36 30.79 12.91
N ASN A 43 -53.34 30.31 13.69
CA ASN A 43 -53.22 29.09 14.49
C ASN A 43 -53.75 27.85 13.75
N ASP A 44 -54.32 28.00 12.55
CA ASP A 44 -54.77 26.88 11.72
C ASP A 44 -53.73 26.56 10.65
N ARG A 45 -53.08 25.40 10.80
CA ARG A 45 -52.06 24.89 9.87
C ARG A 45 -52.59 24.78 8.44
N SER A 46 -53.85 24.43 8.26
CA SER A 46 -54.45 24.21 6.94
C SER A 46 -54.55 25.52 6.15
N TYR A 47 -54.76 26.63 6.84
CA TYR A 47 -54.78 27.97 6.26
C TYR A 47 -53.36 28.45 5.91
N LEU A 48 -52.37 28.16 6.76
CA LEU A 48 -50.97 28.51 6.51
C LEU A 48 -50.33 27.71 5.36
N GLU A 49 -50.80 26.49 5.11
CA GLU A 49 -50.28 25.61 4.04
C GLU A 49 -51.04 25.75 2.70
N SER A 50 -52.00 26.68 2.59
CA SER A 50 -52.76 26.96 1.35
C SER A 50 -52.20 28.14 0.53
N ASP A 51 -52.39 28.10 -0.79
CA ASP A 51 -52.02 29.17 -1.74
C ASP A 51 -50.55 29.66 -1.64
N LEU A 52 -49.65 28.73 -1.31
CA LEU A 52 -48.22 29.02 -1.20
C LEU A 52 -47.59 29.38 -2.56
N ASN A 53 -46.70 30.38 -2.53
CA ASN A 53 -45.89 30.74 -3.70
C ASN A 53 -44.69 29.79 -3.82
N PHE A 54 -44.65 29.02 -4.90
CA PHE A 54 -43.51 28.16 -5.19
C PHE A 54 -42.23 28.99 -5.37
N CYS A 55 -41.25 28.77 -4.48
CA CYS A 55 -39.99 29.51 -4.49
C CYS A 55 -38.91 28.82 -5.35
N GLY A 56 -38.85 27.48 -5.34
CA GLY A 56 -37.82 26.72 -6.05
C GLY A 56 -37.49 25.38 -5.39
N PHE A 57 -36.53 24.68 -5.98
CA PHE A 57 -36.00 23.42 -5.46
C PHE A 57 -34.65 23.63 -4.75
N VAL A 58 -34.39 22.80 -3.73
CA VAL A 58 -33.06 22.66 -3.11
C VAL A 58 -32.56 21.25 -3.39
N LEU A 59 -31.41 21.14 -4.06
CA LEU A 59 -30.80 19.86 -4.41
C LEU A 59 -29.61 19.59 -3.47
N PHE A 60 -29.62 18.43 -2.82
CA PHE A 60 -28.50 17.93 -2.04
C PHE A 60 -27.76 16.88 -2.85
N GLU A 61 -26.45 17.04 -2.99
CA GLU A 61 -25.59 16.10 -3.70
C GLU A 61 -24.41 15.67 -2.82
N SER A 62 -24.19 14.36 -2.72
CA SER A 62 -22.96 13.79 -2.17
C SER A 62 -21.85 13.94 -3.21
N LYS A 63 -20.95 14.90 -2.97
CA LYS A 63 -19.82 15.15 -3.89
C LYS A 63 -18.84 13.97 -3.93
N ILE A 64 -18.31 13.71 -5.12
CA ILE A 64 -17.20 12.77 -5.30
C ILE A 64 -15.94 13.41 -4.70
N LYS A 65 -15.15 12.62 -3.97
CA LYS A 65 -13.89 13.06 -3.38
C LYS A 65 -12.90 13.49 -4.46
N GLU A 66 -12.13 14.54 -4.17
CA GLU A 66 -11.11 15.04 -5.10
C GLU A 66 -10.08 13.95 -5.44
N GLY A 67 -9.71 13.88 -6.72
CA GLY A 67 -8.76 12.88 -7.23
C GLY A 67 -9.35 11.49 -7.49
N SER A 68 -10.59 11.19 -7.06
CA SER A 68 -11.21 9.88 -7.33
C SER A 68 -11.40 9.60 -8.81
N GLU A 69 -11.79 10.61 -9.61
CA GLU A 69 -11.92 10.48 -11.07
C GLU A 69 -10.59 10.04 -11.71
N ARG A 70 -9.50 10.77 -11.43
CA ARG A 70 -8.16 10.44 -11.93
C ARG A 70 -7.68 9.07 -11.44
N ALA A 71 -7.97 8.71 -10.18
CA ALA A 71 -7.59 7.42 -9.63
C ALA A 71 -8.29 6.28 -10.36
N VAL A 72 -9.61 6.36 -10.53
CA VAL A 72 -10.40 5.35 -11.24
C VAL A 72 -10.01 5.27 -12.71
N GLU A 73 -9.80 6.42 -13.36
CA GLU A 73 -9.30 6.46 -14.74
C GLU A 73 -7.96 5.74 -14.89
N ASN A 74 -7.01 5.98 -13.99
CA ASN A 74 -5.72 5.29 -13.97
C ASN A 74 -5.88 3.77 -13.78
N LEU A 75 -6.84 3.34 -12.95
CA LEU A 75 -7.10 1.92 -12.75
C LEU A 75 -7.62 1.26 -14.03
N ILE A 76 -8.59 1.90 -14.70
CA ILE A 76 -9.18 1.43 -15.95
C ILE A 76 -8.13 1.40 -17.06
N LYS A 77 -7.36 2.49 -17.23
CA LYS A 77 -6.23 2.55 -18.19
C LYS A 77 -5.17 1.49 -17.90
N GLY A 78 -4.97 1.12 -16.64
CA GLY A 78 -4.08 0.04 -16.20
C GLY A 78 -4.61 -1.38 -16.47
N GLY A 79 -5.75 -1.52 -17.15
CA GLY A 79 -6.36 -2.80 -17.52
C GLY A 79 -7.05 -3.52 -16.36
N MET A 80 -7.49 -2.79 -15.33
CA MET A 80 -8.21 -3.33 -14.18
C MET A 80 -9.70 -3.05 -14.30
N LYS A 81 -10.51 -4.05 -13.92
CA LYS A 81 -11.96 -3.90 -13.84
C LYS A 81 -12.32 -3.23 -12.51
N VAL A 82 -12.98 -2.08 -12.59
CA VAL A 82 -13.52 -1.37 -11.41
C VAL A 82 -14.98 -1.76 -11.24
N VAL A 83 -15.35 -2.13 -10.01
CA VAL A 83 -16.70 -2.56 -9.65
C VAL A 83 -17.11 -1.82 -8.37
N MET A 84 -18.34 -1.30 -8.35
CA MET A 84 -18.91 -0.67 -7.17
C MET A 84 -19.78 -1.67 -6.40
N ILE A 85 -19.58 -1.77 -5.09
CA ILE A 85 -20.43 -2.55 -4.18
C ILE A 85 -20.88 -1.58 -3.07
N THR A 86 -22.15 -1.20 -3.06
CA THR A 86 -22.68 -0.19 -2.13
C THR A 86 -23.99 -0.62 -1.47
N GLY A 87 -24.24 -0.11 -0.27
CA GLY A 87 -25.54 -0.19 0.40
C GLY A 87 -26.56 0.84 -0.10
N ASP A 88 -26.12 1.81 -0.90
CA ASP A 88 -26.98 2.87 -1.43
C ASP A 88 -27.98 2.35 -2.48
N ASN A 89 -28.96 3.19 -2.81
CA ASN A 89 -29.91 2.88 -3.86
C ASN A 89 -29.23 2.76 -5.24
N LYS A 90 -29.90 2.01 -6.13
CA LYS A 90 -29.46 1.76 -7.50
C LYS A 90 -29.19 3.03 -8.30
N MET A 91 -30.07 4.04 -8.21
CA MET A 91 -29.98 5.25 -9.03
C MET A 91 -28.78 6.13 -8.68
N THR A 92 -28.49 6.32 -7.39
CA THR A 92 -27.32 7.04 -6.91
C THR A 92 -26.04 6.31 -7.29
N ALA A 93 -26.00 4.98 -7.08
CA ALA A 93 -24.86 4.15 -7.46
C ALA A 93 -24.55 4.25 -8.97
N CYS A 94 -25.59 4.19 -9.82
CA CYS A 94 -25.46 4.35 -11.26
C CYS A 94 -24.97 5.76 -11.66
N CYS A 95 -25.45 6.80 -10.98
CA CYS A 95 -25.02 8.18 -11.21
C CYS A 95 -23.52 8.33 -10.93
N VAL A 96 -23.05 7.85 -9.77
CA VAL A 96 -21.64 7.92 -9.37
C VAL A 96 -20.77 7.08 -10.32
N ALA A 97 -21.18 5.85 -10.64
CA ALA A 97 -20.44 4.98 -11.57
C ALA A 97 -20.32 5.59 -12.97
N ARG A 98 -21.34 6.31 -13.44
CA ARG A 98 -21.32 7.02 -14.73
C ARG A 98 -20.37 8.21 -14.69
N LYS A 99 -20.38 9.00 -13.62
CA LYS A 99 -19.44 10.12 -13.43
C LYS A 99 -17.99 9.65 -13.39
N LEU A 100 -17.73 8.52 -12.74
CA LEU A 100 -16.40 7.91 -12.64
C LEU A 100 -15.98 7.07 -13.86
N GLY A 101 -16.85 6.91 -14.87
CA GLY A 101 -16.49 6.33 -16.17
C GLY A 101 -16.39 4.80 -16.24
N PHE A 102 -16.90 4.05 -15.25
CA PHE A 102 -16.89 2.57 -15.29
C PHE A 102 -18.28 1.92 -15.40
N TYR A 103 -19.33 2.72 -15.51
CA TYR A 103 -20.69 2.22 -15.75
C TYR A 103 -20.83 1.57 -17.12
N ASN A 104 -21.35 0.34 -17.17
CA ASN A 104 -21.52 -0.44 -18.41
C ASN A 104 -22.96 -0.90 -18.69
N GLY A 105 -23.95 -0.41 -17.93
CA GLY A 105 -25.36 -0.80 -18.07
C GLY A 105 -25.78 -1.99 -17.19
N ASN A 106 -24.86 -2.88 -16.82
CA ASN A 106 -25.17 -4.07 -16.03
C ASN A 106 -25.08 -3.76 -14.53
N VAL A 107 -26.24 -3.66 -13.89
CA VAL A 107 -26.39 -3.32 -12.46
C VAL A 107 -27.34 -4.29 -11.78
N CYS A 108 -26.91 -4.82 -10.64
CA CYS A 108 -27.68 -5.74 -9.81
C CYS A 108 -28.12 -5.03 -8.53
N ASP A 109 -29.39 -5.21 -8.15
CA ASP A 109 -29.91 -4.70 -6.87
C ASP A 109 -29.94 -5.82 -5.81
N GLY A 110 -29.98 -5.45 -4.53
CA GLY A 110 -29.77 -6.35 -3.38
C GLY A 110 -30.52 -7.69 -3.44
N GLU A 111 -31.79 -7.68 -3.85
CA GLU A 111 -32.65 -8.87 -3.92
C GLU A 111 -32.18 -9.91 -4.97
N GLU A 112 -31.50 -9.44 -6.02
CA GLU A 112 -31.05 -10.26 -7.16
C GLU A 112 -29.61 -10.78 -6.96
N ILE A 113 -28.87 -10.29 -5.95
CA ILE A 113 -27.43 -10.56 -5.79
C ILE A 113 -27.18 -12.06 -5.65
N GLU A 114 -27.95 -12.76 -4.82
CA GLU A 114 -27.75 -14.20 -4.59
C GLU A 114 -27.93 -15.04 -5.87
N GLU A 115 -28.83 -14.62 -6.75
CA GLU A 115 -29.05 -15.26 -8.06
C GLU A 115 -27.92 -14.91 -9.02
N VAL A 116 -27.52 -13.64 -9.08
CA VAL A 116 -26.43 -13.16 -9.94
C VAL A 116 -25.09 -13.79 -9.56
N LEU A 117 -24.84 -14.07 -8.28
CA LEU A 117 -23.64 -14.80 -7.84
C LEU A 117 -23.55 -16.21 -8.44
N LYS A 118 -24.69 -16.85 -8.73
CA LYS A 118 -24.75 -18.19 -9.35
C LYS A 118 -24.69 -18.13 -10.88
N ASN A 119 -24.86 -16.94 -11.47
CA ASN A 119 -24.91 -16.75 -12.91
C ASN A 119 -23.50 -16.77 -13.55
N ASN A 120 -23.41 -17.30 -14.77
CA ASN A 120 -22.19 -17.27 -15.58
C ASN A 120 -21.83 -15.85 -16.04
N ASN A 121 -22.84 -14.97 -16.19
CA ASN A 121 -22.63 -13.57 -16.61
C ASN A 121 -22.24 -12.63 -15.46
N PHE A 122 -21.92 -13.16 -14.27
CA PHE A 122 -21.52 -12.37 -13.08
C PHE A 122 -20.42 -11.34 -13.39
N LEU A 123 -19.41 -11.74 -14.19
CA LEU A 123 -18.29 -10.88 -14.56
C LEU A 123 -18.69 -9.69 -15.46
N SER A 124 -19.92 -9.60 -15.94
CA SER A 124 -20.39 -8.46 -16.76
C SER A 124 -20.91 -7.29 -15.92
N PHE A 125 -21.21 -7.49 -14.63
CA PHE A 125 -21.79 -6.46 -13.76
C PHE A 125 -20.73 -5.46 -13.30
N SER A 126 -21.08 -4.16 -13.28
CA SER A 126 -20.21 -3.07 -12.83
C SER A 126 -20.65 -2.44 -11.50
N VAL A 127 -21.92 -2.61 -11.11
CA VAL A 127 -22.50 -2.04 -9.89
C VAL A 127 -23.40 -3.06 -9.20
N PHE A 128 -23.20 -3.21 -7.89
CA PHE A 128 -24.07 -3.92 -6.97
C PHE A 128 -24.59 -2.91 -5.93
N SER A 129 -25.89 -2.62 -5.95
CA SER A 129 -26.56 -1.69 -5.01
C SER A 129 -27.33 -2.43 -3.93
N ARG A 130 -27.67 -1.73 -2.83
CA ARG A 130 -28.33 -2.33 -1.65
C ARG A 130 -27.66 -3.62 -1.17
N ALA A 131 -26.33 -3.68 -1.24
CA ALA A 131 -25.56 -4.85 -0.86
C ALA A 131 -25.28 -4.88 0.65
N ASP A 132 -25.87 -5.85 1.34
CA ASP A 132 -25.57 -6.15 2.74
C ASP A 132 -24.13 -6.65 2.93
N PRO A 133 -23.55 -6.58 4.14
CA PRO A 133 -22.18 -7.02 4.40
C PRO A 133 -21.85 -8.42 3.86
N LYS A 134 -22.77 -9.38 4.03
CA LYS A 134 -22.63 -10.75 3.49
C LYS A 134 -22.61 -10.79 1.96
N HIS A 135 -23.38 -9.94 1.29
CA HIS A 135 -23.34 -9.81 -0.16
C HIS A 135 -21.97 -9.33 -0.63
N LYS A 136 -21.37 -8.37 0.07
CA LYS A 136 -20.03 -7.85 -0.28
C LYS A 136 -18.97 -8.96 -0.22
N GLU A 137 -18.99 -9.77 0.84
CA GLU A 137 -18.12 -10.94 0.98
C GLU A 137 -18.33 -11.94 -0.17
N GLY A 138 -19.58 -12.32 -0.43
CA GLY A 138 -19.92 -13.29 -1.49
C GLY A 138 -19.50 -12.83 -2.89
N ILE A 139 -19.61 -11.53 -3.19
CA ILE A 139 -19.14 -10.94 -4.46
C ILE A 139 -17.63 -11.11 -4.61
N ILE A 140 -16.85 -10.80 -3.57
CA ILE A 140 -15.38 -10.96 -3.60
C ILE A 140 -15.00 -12.43 -3.75
N GLU A 141 -15.61 -13.33 -2.98
CA GLU A 141 -15.37 -14.78 -3.12
C GLU A 141 -15.68 -15.29 -4.52
N ARG A 142 -16.76 -14.79 -5.14
CA ARG A 142 -17.14 -15.18 -6.49
C ARG A 142 -16.11 -14.75 -7.53
N TYR A 143 -15.57 -13.53 -7.43
CA TYR A 143 -14.45 -13.09 -8.28
C TYR A 143 -13.21 -13.97 -8.09
N LYS A 144 -12.88 -14.35 -6.85
CA LYS A 144 -11.76 -15.27 -6.57
C LYS A 144 -11.99 -16.65 -7.17
N LYS A 145 -13.20 -17.18 -7.10
CA LYS A 145 -13.60 -18.45 -7.75
C LYS A 145 -13.46 -18.42 -9.27
N GLU A 146 -13.61 -17.25 -9.91
CA GLU A 146 -13.31 -17.02 -11.33
C GLU A 146 -11.80 -16.87 -11.63
N GLY A 147 -10.93 -17.04 -10.64
CA GLY A 147 -9.48 -16.89 -10.78
C GLY A 147 -9.02 -15.43 -10.88
N CYS A 148 -9.87 -14.47 -10.47
CA CYS A 148 -9.48 -13.06 -10.41
C CYS A 148 -8.69 -12.78 -9.12
N VAL A 149 -7.65 -11.96 -9.23
CA VAL A 149 -7.02 -11.33 -8.05
C VAL A 149 -7.86 -10.12 -7.68
N THR A 150 -8.28 -10.05 -6.43
CA THR A 150 -9.26 -9.09 -5.91
C THR A 150 -8.60 -8.06 -4.99
N LEU A 151 -8.99 -6.80 -5.17
CA LEU A 151 -8.66 -5.71 -4.25
C LEU A 151 -9.96 -5.05 -3.80
N MET A 152 -10.16 -4.94 -2.49
CA MET A 152 -11.29 -4.23 -1.88
C MET A 152 -10.79 -2.97 -1.19
N CYS A 153 -11.47 -1.85 -1.40
CA CYS A 153 -11.27 -0.62 -0.63
C CYS A 153 -12.57 -0.14 0.00
N GLY A 154 -12.53 0.22 1.28
CA GLY A 154 -13.70 0.68 2.03
C GLY A 154 -13.27 1.36 3.33
N ASP A 155 -14.20 2.07 3.95
CA ASP A 155 -14.00 2.83 5.21
C ASP A 155 -14.95 2.36 6.33
N GLY A 156 -16.04 1.68 5.98
CA GLY A 156 -17.10 1.30 6.92
C GLY A 156 -16.89 -0.04 7.61
N THR A 157 -17.53 -0.20 8.78
CA THR A 157 -17.66 -1.49 9.48
C THR A 157 -18.34 -2.56 8.62
N ASN A 158 -19.22 -2.13 7.71
CA ASN A 158 -19.92 -2.99 6.75
C ASN A 158 -18.99 -3.62 5.70
N ASP A 159 -17.76 -3.13 5.54
CA ASP A 159 -16.80 -3.64 4.56
C ASP A 159 -15.79 -4.61 5.17
N VAL A 160 -15.80 -4.81 6.49
CA VAL A 160 -14.78 -5.58 7.24
C VAL A 160 -14.61 -6.99 6.68
N GLY A 161 -15.71 -7.71 6.44
CA GLY A 161 -15.65 -9.06 5.89
C GLY A 161 -15.09 -9.10 4.47
N ALA A 162 -15.54 -8.18 3.60
CA ALA A 162 -15.06 -8.08 2.23
C ALA A 162 -13.57 -7.66 2.15
N LEU A 163 -13.14 -6.74 3.02
CA LEU A 163 -11.74 -6.31 3.16
C LEU A 163 -10.83 -7.46 3.57
N LYS A 164 -11.29 -8.33 4.48
CA LYS A 164 -10.56 -9.51 4.94
C LYS A 164 -10.57 -10.64 3.89
N CYS A 165 -11.65 -10.79 3.15
CA CYS A 165 -11.80 -11.84 2.14
C CYS A 165 -11.00 -11.56 0.86
N ALA A 166 -10.85 -10.29 0.48
CA ALA A 166 -10.08 -9.87 -0.69
C ALA A 166 -8.60 -10.27 -0.57
N ASP A 167 -7.94 -10.52 -1.71
CA ASP A 167 -6.50 -10.82 -1.73
C ASP A 167 -5.69 -9.62 -1.21
N ILE A 168 -6.20 -8.40 -1.45
CA ILE A 168 -5.68 -7.17 -0.88
C ILE A 168 -6.85 -6.32 -0.38
N GLY A 169 -6.83 -5.98 0.91
CA GLY A 169 -7.78 -5.07 1.53
C GLY A 169 -7.12 -3.73 1.84
N VAL A 170 -7.76 -2.62 1.46
CA VAL A 170 -7.28 -1.24 1.74
C VAL A 170 -8.35 -0.47 2.51
N ALA A 171 -8.12 -0.21 3.79
CA ALA A 171 -8.98 0.65 4.60
C ALA A 171 -8.66 2.12 4.35
N LEU A 172 -9.67 2.94 4.04
CA LEU A 172 -9.52 4.39 3.93
C LEU A 172 -9.91 5.04 5.25
N VAL A 173 -9.00 5.79 5.87
CA VAL A 173 -9.26 6.45 7.15
C VAL A 173 -9.23 7.96 6.98
N GLU A 174 -10.19 8.63 7.61
CA GLU A 174 -10.27 10.09 7.62
C GLU A 174 -9.38 10.68 8.72
N CYS A 175 -8.39 11.49 8.31
CA CYS A 175 -7.63 12.35 9.22
C CYS A 175 -8.35 13.68 9.37
N TYR A 176 -8.96 13.92 10.52
CA TYR A 176 -9.37 15.27 10.89
C TYR A 176 -8.14 16.06 11.33
N SER A 177 -7.92 17.22 10.69
CA SER A 177 -7.00 18.20 11.25
C SER A 177 -7.69 18.80 12.47
N SER A 178 -7.08 18.72 13.64
CA SER A 178 -7.55 19.49 14.80
C SER A 178 -7.44 20.97 14.46
N VAL A 179 -8.57 21.59 14.15
CA VAL A 179 -8.68 23.04 14.05
C VAL A 179 -8.27 23.59 15.41
N SER A 180 -7.11 24.22 15.47
CA SER A 180 -6.73 25.08 16.59
C SER A 180 -7.74 26.22 16.59
N GLY A 181 -8.66 26.23 17.56
CA GLY A 181 -9.63 27.29 17.73
C GLY A 181 -8.90 28.62 17.86
N ARG A 182 -9.01 29.47 16.84
CA ARG A 182 -8.81 30.91 16.98
C ARG A 182 -10.13 31.48 17.47
N ASP A 183 -10.34 31.43 18.78
CA ASP A 183 -11.29 32.33 19.42
C ASP A 183 -10.66 33.71 19.47
N GLY A 184 -11.37 34.68 18.88
CA GLY A 184 -11.06 36.08 19.06
C GLY A 184 -11.41 36.51 20.49
N SER A 185 -10.45 37.07 21.20
CA SER A 185 -10.67 38.14 22.18
C SER A 185 -9.33 38.68 22.65
N GLY A 186 -9.12 39.99 22.45
CA GLY A 186 -8.07 40.71 23.15
C GLY A 186 -8.40 40.79 24.64
N GLY A 187 -7.38 40.74 25.50
CA GLY A 187 -7.56 40.95 26.94
C GLY A 187 -6.51 40.28 27.80
N VAL A 188 -5.35 40.94 27.89
CA VAL A 188 -4.42 41.06 29.03
C VAL A 188 -4.61 40.12 30.25
N GLY A 189 -3.56 39.33 30.53
CA GLY A 189 -2.93 39.29 31.86
C GLY A 189 -3.20 38.11 32.79
N GLY A 190 -2.13 37.37 33.13
CA GLY A 190 -1.92 36.90 34.51
C GLY A 190 -1.95 35.37 34.77
N GLY A 191 -0.74 34.79 34.91
CA GLY A 191 -0.35 34.02 36.10
C GLY A 191 -0.94 32.64 36.42
N LYS A 192 -0.13 31.61 36.13
CA LYS A 192 0.32 30.49 37.01
C LYS A 192 -0.68 29.58 37.78
N ASP A 193 -0.48 28.28 37.47
CA ASP A 193 -0.25 27.10 38.33
C ASP A 193 -1.37 26.49 39.21
N GLY A 194 -1.47 25.15 39.14
CA GLY A 194 -2.17 24.25 40.09
C GLY A 194 -2.82 23.06 39.38
N VAL A 195 -2.13 21.96 39.08
CA VAL A 195 -1.94 20.76 39.95
C VAL A 195 -3.23 20.32 40.65
N TYR A 196 -3.84 19.23 40.18
CA TYR A 196 -4.86 18.49 40.90
C TYR A 196 -4.32 17.13 41.35
N LYS A 197 -4.44 16.88 42.65
CA LYS A 197 -4.46 15.57 43.28
C LYS A 197 -5.67 15.50 44.21
N ASP A 198 -6.12 14.25 44.39
CA ASP A 198 -6.98 13.71 45.43
C ASP A 198 -8.51 13.90 45.32
N GLY A 199 -9.21 12.84 45.75
CA GLY A 199 -10.49 12.98 46.42
C GLY A 199 -11.60 12.05 45.96
N VAL A 200 -11.69 10.88 46.57
CA VAL A 200 -12.89 10.03 46.60
C VAL A 200 -14.07 10.80 47.22
N SER A 201 -15.26 10.71 46.62
CA SER A 201 -16.52 10.70 47.38
C SER A 201 -17.65 10.06 46.57
N ASN A 202 -18.42 9.26 47.30
CA ASN A 202 -19.48 8.38 46.88
C ASN A 202 -20.82 9.04 47.25
N SER A 203 -21.80 9.09 46.36
CA SER A 203 -23.22 9.21 46.72
C SER A 203 -24.12 9.21 45.48
N GLY A 204 -25.20 8.44 45.50
CA GLY A 204 -26.41 8.79 44.74
C GLY A 204 -27.14 7.65 44.04
N VAL A 205 -27.80 6.83 44.84
CA VAL A 205 -28.83 5.84 44.48
C VAL A 205 -29.93 6.41 43.55
N SER A 206 -30.35 5.62 42.56
CA SER A 206 -31.78 5.48 42.23
C SER A 206 -32.08 4.11 41.61
N ASN A 207 -32.76 3.27 42.40
CA ASN A 207 -33.45 2.05 41.99
C ASN A 207 -34.53 2.32 40.93
N ARG A 208 -34.72 1.37 40.02
CA ARG A 208 -36.04 0.85 39.61
C ARG A 208 -35.89 -0.60 39.11
N ASP A 209 -36.34 -1.53 39.96
CA ASP A 209 -37.24 -2.67 39.73
C ASP A 209 -37.48 -3.08 38.26
N GLY A 210 -37.50 -4.34 37.83
CA GLY A 210 -37.59 -5.63 38.52
C GLY A 210 -38.41 -6.61 37.63
N VAL A 211 -38.24 -7.92 37.86
CA VAL A 211 -39.13 -9.04 37.45
C VAL A 211 -38.99 -9.52 35.98
N SER A 212 -38.83 -10.80 35.59
CA SER A 212 -39.12 -12.12 36.20
C SER A 212 -38.27 -13.25 35.59
N ASN A 213 -38.03 -14.29 36.41
CA ASN A 213 -37.66 -15.67 36.07
C ASN A 213 -38.41 -16.30 34.89
N ARG A 214 -37.73 -17.18 34.14
CA ARG A 214 -38.29 -18.46 33.69
C ARG A 214 -37.22 -19.56 33.65
N ASP A 215 -37.54 -20.66 34.33
CA ASP A 215 -36.89 -21.96 34.31
C ASP A 215 -37.06 -22.69 32.96
N GLY A 216 -36.22 -23.70 32.69
CA GLY A 216 -36.60 -24.78 31.77
C GLY A 216 -35.49 -25.47 30.96
N VAL A 217 -34.73 -26.36 31.61
CA VAL A 217 -34.40 -27.75 31.21
C VAL A 217 -34.19 -28.08 29.71
N SER A 218 -33.00 -28.59 29.35
CA SER A 218 -32.83 -29.98 28.85
C SER A 218 -31.37 -30.36 28.54
N ASN A 219 -30.95 -31.50 29.09
CA ASN A 219 -29.77 -32.28 28.72
C ASN A 219 -29.93 -32.93 27.34
N ARG A 220 -28.82 -33.09 26.59
CA ARG A 220 -28.34 -34.39 26.06
C ARG A 220 -26.97 -34.29 25.36
N ASP A 221 -26.05 -35.08 25.91
CA ASP A 221 -25.10 -36.02 25.28
C ASP A 221 -24.06 -35.53 24.23
N GLY A 222 -22.85 -35.30 24.74
CA GLY A 222 -21.62 -36.08 24.50
C GLY A 222 -21.13 -36.37 23.08
N VAL A 223 -19.87 -35.98 22.78
CA VAL A 223 -18.71 -36.88 22.53
C VAL A 223 -17.42 -36.04 22.41
N SER A 224 -16.39 -36.52 23.14
CA SER A 224 -14.93 -36.33 23.19
C SER A 224 -14.17 -35.54 22.08
N ASN A 225 -12.95 -34.98 22.23
CA ASN A 225 -11.75 -35.24 23.05
C ASN A 225 -10.83 -33.99 23.01
N ASN A 226 -10.15 -33.63 24.12
CA ASN A 226 -8.79 -33.04 24.06
C ASN A 226 -8.09 -33.08 25.44
N PRO A 227 -6.76 -33.26 25.52
CA PRO A 227 -6.07 -33.56 26.77
C PRO A 227 -5.55 -32.34 27.54
N THR A 228 -5.39 -32.59 28.83
CA THR A 228 -4.97 -31.80 30.01
C THR A 228 -3.48 -31.47 30.04
N TYR A 229 -3.08 -30.39 30.72
CA TYR A 229 -2.00 -30.29 31.75
C TYR A 229 -2.02 -28.86 32.37
N THR A 230 -2.67 -28.68 33.52
CA THR A 230 -2.14 -28.53 34.91
C THR A 230 -1.41 -27.22 35.23
N ASN A 231 -1.96 -26.53 36.23
CA ASN A 231 -1.47 -25.34 36.91
C ASN A 231 -1.09 -25.74 38.35
N THR A 232 0.03 -25.28 38.89
CA THR A 232 0.33 -25.34 40.33
C THR A 232 1.08 -24.09 40.80
N ASN A 233 0.49 -23.49 41.84
CA ASN A 233 1.02 -22.44 42.70
C ASN A 233 2.33 -22.83 43.41
N ASN A 234 3.12 -21.82 43.79
CA ASN A 234 3.56 -21.68 45.18
C ASN A 234 4.10 -20.26 45.46
N ASN A 235 3.58 -19.66 46.53
CA ASN A 235 4.14 -18.54 47.27
C ASN A 235 4.75 -19.10 48.56
N PRO A 236 5.67 -18.40 49.25
CA PRO A 236 5.28 -18.04 50.62
C PRO A 236 5.82 -16.68 51.13
N ASN A 237 4.94 -15.99 51.90
CA ASN A 237 5.14 -15.35 53.21
C ASN A 237 6.30 -14.31 53.39
N THR A 238 6.17 -13.18 54.10
CA THR A 238 5.29 -12.83 55.24
C THR A 238 5.41 -11.33 55.57
N ASN A 239 4.26 -10.68 55.80
CA ASN A 239 3.86 -9.79 56.92
C ASN A 239 4.77 -8.71 57.56
N ASN A 240 4.13 -7.52 57.64
CA ASN A 240 3.94 -6.62 58.80
C ASN A 240 4.98 -5.51 59.13
N ASN A 241 4.59 -4.26 58.79
CA ASN A 241 4.24 -3.09 59.66
C ASN A 241 5.16 -2.71 60.87
N PRO A 242 5.06 -1.50 61.49
CA PRO A 242 4.68 -0.15 61.04
C PRO A 242 5.64 0.99 61.54
N ASN A 243 5.33 2.25 61.14
CA ASN A 243 5.48 3.51 61.90
C ASN A 243 6.84 4.24 62.08
N ASN A 244 6.88 5.40 61.40
CA ASN A 244 7.23 6.74 61.91
C ASN A 244 8.74 7.10 62.12
N PRO A 245 9.09 8.39 62.28
CA PRO A 245 9.27 9.42 61.26
C PRO A 245 10.71 10.00 61.27
N ASN A 246 10.87 11.16 60.63
CA ASN A 246 11.85 12.22 60.92
C ASN A 246 13.03 12.44 59.95
N THR A 247 12.92 13.61 59.30
CA THR A 247 13.84 14.76 59.43
C THR A 247 15.01 14.96 58.46
N ASN A 248 15.11 16.26 58.14
CA ASN A 248 16.28 17.07 57.79
C ASN A 248 16.64 17.14 56.29
N ASN A 249 16.39 18.28 55.64
CA ASN A 249 17.18 19.53 55.71
C ASN A 249 18.65 19.28 55.41
N ASN A 250 19.15 19.63 54.22
CA ASN A 250 19.65 20.99 53.91
C ASN A 250 20.19 21.01 52.45
N PRO A 251 20.23 22.18 51.79
CA PRO A 251 20.60 22.37 50.40
C PRO A 251 22.10 22.68 50.26
N ASN A 252 22.68 22.41 49.09
CA ASN A 252 23.79 23.17 48.50
C ASN A 252 24.27 22.54 47.18
N ASN A 253 23.82 23.13 46.07
CA ASN A 253 24.60 23.56 44.90
C ASN A 253 25.60 22.57 44.22
N PRO A 254 26.20 22.92 43.07
CA PRO A 254 25.81 22.37 41.77
C PRO A 254 26.93 21.51 41.17
N ASN A 255 26.58 20.49 40.39
CA ASN A 255 27.52 20.02 39.36
C ASN A 255 26.77 19.58 38.12
N THR A 256 27.00 20.38 37.09
CA THR A 256 26.73 20.17 35.68
C THR A 256 27.22 18.81 35.20
N ASN A 257 26.39 18.10 34.45
CA ASN A 257 26.89 17.25 33.37
C ASN A 257 25.95 17.40 32.16
N PRO A 258 26.42 17.92 31.02
CA PRO A 258 25.61 18.11 29.82
C PRO A 258 25.65 16.81 29.02
N ASN A 259 24.49 16.20 28.71
CA ASN A 259 24.34 15.29 27.57
C ASN A 259 22.89 14.84 27.43
N THR A 260 22.10 15.63 26.71
CA THR A 260 21.03 15.09 25.86
C THR A 260 20.98 15.93 24.60
N ILE A 261 21.72 15.46 23.60
CA ILE A 261 21.65 15.93 22.23
C ILE A 261 20.21 15.69 21.76
N THR A 262 19.45 16.77 21.63
CA THR A 262 18.14 16.77 21.01
C THR A 262 18.31 16.65 19.50
N ASN A 263 17.76 15.60 18.90
CA ASN A 263 17.60 15.47 17.46
C ASN A 263 16.66 16.60 16.95
N PRO A 264 17.07 17.45 15.98
CA PRO A 264 16.23 18.52 15.47
C PRO A 264 15.44 18.04 14.24
N PHE A 265 14.70 16.93 14.35
CA PHE A 265 13.75 16.50 13.32
C PHE A 265 12.63 15.68 13.95
N VAL A 266 11.51 16.36 14.25
CA VAL A 266 10.11 15.97 14.04
C VAL A 266 9.29 16.94 14.87
N GLN A 267 8.97 18.09 14.27
CA GLN A 267 7.86 18.93 14.71
C GLN A 267 6.77 18.72 13.66
N GLY A 268 5.99 17.66 13.84
CA GLY A 268 4.84 17.35 12.99
C GLY A 268 3.60 17.43 13.85
N ASP A 269 2.62 18.24 13.42
CA ASP A 269 1.27 18.26 13.98
C ASP A 269 0.77 16.84 14.28
N GLU A 270 0.43 16.56 15.54
CA GLU A 270 -0.17 15.30 15.95
C GLU A 270 -1.59 15.19 15.38
N ARG A 271 -1.70 14.74 14.13
CA ARG A 271 -2.96 14.33 13.51
C ARG A 271 -3.44 13.05 14.21
N LYS A 272 -4.44 13.17 15.08
CA LYS A 272 -5.02 12.02 15.79
C LYS A 272 -5.93 11.23 14.85
N VAL A 273 -5.41 10.14 14.30
CA VAL A 273 -6.15 9.19 13.45
C VAL A 273 -7.08 8.35 14.32
N ARG A 274 -8.39 8.34 14.04
CA ARG A 274 -9.32 7.37 14.64
C ARG A 274 -9.26 6.08 13.82
N LEU A 275 -8.58 5.07 14.35
CA LEU A 275 -8.62 3.72 13.78
C LEU A 275 -10.00 3.13 14.05
N GLY A 276 -10.62 2.57 13.01
CA GLY A 276 -11.91 1.88 13.09
C GLY A 276 -11.79 0.41 12.69
N ASP A 277 -12.87 -0.36 12.81
CA ASP A 277 -12.86 -1.82 12.57
C ASP A 277 -12.37 -2.21 11.17
N ALA A 278 -12.67 -1.39 10.16
CA ALA A 278 -12.17 -1.57 8.79
C ALA A 278 -10.63 -1.60 8.73
N SER A 279 -9.96 -0.73 9.50
CA SER A 279 -8.49 -0.68 9.57
C SER A 279 -7.87 -1.87 10.30
N CYS A 280 -8.61 -2.51 11.20
CA CYS A 280 -8.18 -3.74 11.86
C CYS A 280 -8.27 -4.96 10.93
N ALA A 281 -9.19 -4.93 9.95
CA ALA A 281 -9.43 -6.04 9.03
C ALA A 281 -8.61 -5.95 7.73
N ALA A 282 -8.29 -4.74 7.28
CA ALA A 282 -7.58 -4.52 6.02
C ALA A 282 -6.07 -4.79 6.14
N HIS A 283 -5.48 -5.26 5.05
CA HIS A 283 -4.04 -5.48 4.93
C HIS A 283 -3.25 -4.15 4.92
N PHE A 284 -3.82 -3.13 4.28
CA PHE A 284 -3.28 -1.79 4.21
C PHE A 284 -4.27 -0.80 4.83
N THR A 285 -3.74 0.17 5.58
CA THR A 285 -4.52 1.31 6.09
C THR A 285 -4.00 2.60 5.47
N ALA A 286 -4.80 3.21 4.60
CA ALA A 286 -4.52 4.51 4.01
C ALA A 286 -4.91 5.62 5.00
N LYS A 287 -3.92 6.41 5.44
CA LYS A 287 -4.13 7.55 6.33
C LYS A 287 -4.81 8.75 5.63
N THR A 288 -4.91 8.68 4.31
CA THR A 288 -5.65 9.63 3.48
C THR A 288 -6.96 8.99 3.05
N ASN A 289 -8.07 9.72 3.18
CA ASN A 289 -9.40 9.28 2.75
C ASN A 289 -9.57 9.28 1.21
N SER A 290 -8.47 9.11 0.45
CA SER A 290 -8.41 9.22 -1.01
C SER A 290 -8.15 7.86 -1.64
N ILE A 291 -8.84 7.59 -2.75
CA ILE A 291 -8.65 6.39 -3.57
C ILE A 291 -7.26 6.37 -4.23
N GLY A 292 -6.56 7.51 -4.29
CA GLY A 292 -5.18 7.59 -4.79
C GLY A 292 -4.23 6.60 -4.12
N SER A 293 -4.42 6.29 -2.83
CA SER A 293 -3.60 5.30 -2.12
C SER A 293 -3.71 3.90 -2.71
N VAL A 294 -4.86 3.53 -3.28
CA VAL A 294 -5.04 2.24 -3.97
C VAL A 294 -4.16 2.17 -5.22
N VAL A 295 -4.11 3.26 -5.98
CA VAL A 295 -3.26 3.40 -7.16
C VAL A 295 -1.78 3.25 -6.75
N ASP A 296 -1.36 3.90 -5.66
CA ASP A 296 0.02 3.82 -5.17
C ASP A 296 0.40 2.43 -4.69
N VAL A 297 -0.49 1.73 -3.99
CA VAL A 297 -0.29 0.33 -3.57
C VAL A 297 -0.09 -0.57 -4.80
N ILE A 298 -0.90 -0.40 -5.85
CA ILE A 298 -0.77 -1.20 -7.08
C ILE A 298 0.54 -0.87 -7.82
N LYS A 299 0.88 0.40 -7.98
CA LYS A 299 2.13 0.85 -8.62
C LYS A 299 3.35 0.27 -7.91
N GLN A 300 3.38 0.42 -6.59
CA GLN A 300 4.48 -0.09 -5.79
C GLN A 300 4.53 -1.61 -5.82
N GLY A 301 3.39 -2.30 -5.73
CA GLY A 301 3.30 -3.75 -5.85
C GLY A 301 3.88 -4.28 -7.17
N ARG A 302 3.58 -3.63 -8.30
CA ARG A 302 4.13 -4.01 -9.62
C ARG A 302 5.63 -3.79 -9.70
N SER A 303 6.14 -2.65 -9.23
CA SER A 303 7.58 -2.36 -9.20
C SER A 303 8.34 -3.34 -8.31
N THR A 304 7.81 -3.61 -7.11
CA THR A 304 8.39 -4.57 -6.16
C THR A 304 8.43 -5.98 -6.76
N LEU A 305 7.34 -6.44 -7.40
CA LEU A 305 7.30 -7.77 -8.03
C LEU A 305 8.37 -7.92 -9.12
N VAL A 306 8.53 -6.91 -9.99
CA VAL A 306 9.59 -6.89 -11.00
C VAL A 306 10.98 -6.95 -10.36
N THR A 307 11.20 -6.17 -9.30
CA THR A 307 12.47 -6.13 -8.57
C THR A 307 12.78 -7.48 -7.93
N THR A 308 11.80 -8.13 -7.30
CA THR A 308 11.96 -9.46 -6.68
C THR A 308 12.31 -10.53 -7.70
N ILE A 309 11.60 -10.59 -8.83
CA ILE A 309 11.88 -11.57 -9.88
C ILE A 309 13.30 -11.40 -10.44
N GLN A 310 13.74 -10.15 -10.65
CA GLN A 310 15.10 -9.89 -11.09
C GLN A 310 16.15 -10.24 -10.04
N MET A 311 15.90 -9.91 -8.77
CA MET A 311 16.80 -10.27 -7.67
C MET A 311 17.02 -11.78 -7.65
N TYR A 312 15.96 -12.58 -7.78
CA TYR A 312 16.10 -14.02 -7.85
C TYR A 312 16.85 -14.48 -9.11
N LYS A 313 16.62 -13.84 -10.26
CA LYS A 313 17.33 -14.15 -11.50
C LYS A 313 18.84 -13.90 -11.37
N ILE A 314 19.22 -12.75 -10.84
CA ILE A 314 20.62 -12.36 -10.59
C ILE A 314 21.25 -13.28 -9.55
N LEU A 315 20.52 -13.61 -8.47
CA LEU A 315 21.02 -14.52 -7.43
C LEU A 315 21.29 -15.92 -7.99
N ALA A 316 20.36 -16.46 -8.79
CA ALA A 316 20.53 -17.76 -9.45
C ALA A 316 21.76 -17.76 -10.36
N LEU A 317 21.89 -16.74 -11.23
CA LEU A 317 23.04 -16.57 -12.12
C LEU A 317 24.37 -16.52 -11.34
N ASN A 318 24.47 -15.61 -10.37
CA ASN A 318 25.69 -15.44 -9.59
C ASN A 318 26.05 -16.73 -8.82
N SER A 319 25.06 -17.42 -8.25
CA SER A 319 25.29 -18.66 -7.50
C SER A 319 25.83 -19.78 -8.39
N LEU A 320 25.26 -19.99 -9.58
CA LEU A 320 25.67 -21.05 -10.50
C LEU A 320 27.05 -20.79 -11.10
N ILE A 321 27.31 -19.55 -11.51
CA ILE A 321 28.62 -19.13 -12.05
C ILE A 321 29.70 -19.28 -10.99
N THR A 322 29.45 -18.79 -9.77
CA THR A 322 30.42 -18.87 -8.67
C THR A 322 30.67 -20.31 -8.24
N ALA A 323 29.63 -21.14 -8.14
CA ALA A 323 29.77 -22.55 -7.80
C ALA A 323 30.60 -23.30 -8.84
N PHE A 324 30.37 -23.05 -10.14
CA PHE A 324 31.18 -23.62 -11.21
C PHE A 324 32.63 -23.15 -11.13
N GLY A 325 32.85 -21.84 -11.02
CA GLY A 325 34.18 -21.24 -10.99
C GLY A 325 35.02 -21.73 -9.80
N LEU A 326 34.45 -21.77 -8.59
CA LEU A 326 35.13 -22.28 -7.40
C LEU A 326 35.42 -23.78 -7.48
N SER A 327 34.46 -24.59 -7.93
CA SER A 327 34.64 -26.04 -8.08
C SER A 327 35.80 -26.36 -9.03
N PHE A 328 35.86 -25.63 -10.14
CA PHE A 328 36.89 -25.83 -11.14
C PHE A 328 38.27 -25.35 -10.67
N LEU A 329 38.34 -24.16 -10.06
CA LEU A 329 39.57 -23.61 -9.48
C LEU A 329 40.18 -24.54 -8.42
N ASP A 330 39.35 -25.05 -7.51
CA ASP A 330 39.79 -25.96 -6.44
C ASP A 330 40.31 -27.28 -7.02
N SER A 331 39.69 -27.80 -8.09
CA SER A 331 40.17 -28.99 -8.79
C SER A 331 41.57 -28.81 -9.42
N MET A 332 41.96 -27.57 -9.73
CA MET A 332 43.28 -27.21 -10.25
C MET A 332 44.27 -26.81 -9.16
N GLY A 333 43.84 -26.72 -7.89
CA GLY A 333 44.68 -26.22 -6.80
C GLY A 333 44.95 -24.72 -6.87
N VAL A 334 44.08 -23.95 -7.55
CA VAL A 334 44.12 -22.48 -7.57
C VAL A 334 43.01 -21.95 -6.67
N ARG A 335 43.29 -20.89 -5.91
CA ARG A 335 42.32 -20.30 -4.96
C ARG A 335 42.25 -18.80 -5.18
N PHE A 336 41.11 -18.18 -4.86
CA PHE A 336 40.99 -16.72 -4.80
C PHE A 336 41.62 -16.18 -3.52
N GLY A 337 42.14 -14.95 -3.58
CA GLY A 337 42.66 -14.25 -2.41
C GLY A 337 41.53 -13.73 -1.50
N ASP A 338 41.79 -13.64 -0.19
CA ASP A 338 40.79 -13.16 0.78
C ASP A 338 40.35 -11.73 0.46
N VAL A 339 41.29 -10.86 0.11
CA VAL A 339 41.04 -9.45 -0.25
C VAL A 339 40.15 -9.36 -1.50
N GLN A 340 40.42 -10.21 -2.50
CA GLN A 340 39.65 -10.28 -3.74
C GLN A 340 38.19 -10.63 -3.47
N MET A 341 37.95 -11.65 -2.64
CA MET A 341 36.61 -12.12 -2.28
C MET A 341 35.85 -11.10 -1.43
N VAL A 342 36.50 -10.48 -0.44
CA VAL A 342 35.87 -9.48 0.43
C VAL A 342 35.42 -8.25 -0.37
N ILE A 343 36.29 -7.71 -1.24
CA ILE A 343 35.97 -6.52 -2.03
C ILE A 343 34.88 -6.82 -3.05
N SER A 344 34.97 -7.93 -3.78
CA SER A 344 33.91 -8.36 -4.70
C SER A 344 32.58 -8.53 -3.98
N GLY A 345 32.55 -9.20 -2.83
CA GLY A 345 31.34 -9.38 -2.03
C GLY A 345 30.71 -8.07 -1.56
N VAL A 346 31.51 -7.12 -1.06
CA VAL A 346 31.03 -5.80 -0.64
C VAL A 346 30.43 -5.01 -1.81
N LEU A 347 31.07 -5.01 -2.97
CA LEU A 347 30.58 -4.30 -4.16
C LEU A 347 29.25 -4.88 -4.67
N ILE A 348 29.11 -6.21 -4.67
CA ILE A 348 27.84 -6.88 -5.01
C ILE A 348 26.74 -6.53 -4.01
N ALA A 349 27.05 -6.49 -2.71
CA ALA A 349 26.09 -6.14 -1.67
C ALA A 349 25.54 -4.71 -1.87
N PHE A 350 26.40 -3.75 -2.20
CA PHE A 350 25.97 -2.39 -2.56
C PHE A 350 25.10 -2.36 -3.81
N ALA A 351 25.46 -3.12 -4.86
CA ALA A 351 24.66 -3.21 -6.07
C ALA A 351 23.24 -3.76 -5.80
N PHE A 352 23.11 -4.80 -4.98
CA PHE A 352 21.80 -5.32 -4.53
C PHE A 352 21.02 -4.30 -3.71
N MET A 353 21.68 -3.58 -2.79
CA MET A 353 21.04 -2.54 -1.99
C MET A 353 20.46 -1.42 -2.87
N PHE A 354 21.17 -1.01 -3.93
CA PHE A 354 20.66 0.03 -4.84
C PHE A 354 19.61 -0.49 -5.83
N LEU A 355 19.63 -1.78 -6.17
CA LEU A 355 18.60 -2.41 -6.99
C LEU A 355 17.21 -2.32 -6.33
N THR A 356 17.13 -2.50 -5.00
CA THR A 356 15.87 -2.40 -4.25
C THR A 356 15.32 -0.98 -4.12
N ARG A 357 16.15 0.05 -4.38
CA ARG A 357 15.75 1.47 -4.31
C ARG A 357 15.16 2.02 -5.62
N SER A 358 14.91 1.17 -6.62
CA SER A 358 14.32 1.59 -7.90
C SER A 358 12.89 2.13 -7.73
N LYS A 359 12.62 3.30 -8.29
CA LYS A 359 11.32 3.98 -8.17
C LYS A 359 10.28 3.45 -9.17
N SER A 360 9.04 3.31 -8.71
CA SER A 360 7.87 3.00 -9.55
C SER A 360 7.50 4.22 -10.42
N LEU A 361 6.90 3.96 -11.59
CA LEU A 361 6.44 5.02 -12.50
C LEU A 361 5.09 5.61 -12.06
N GLU A 362 4.84 6.86 -12.47
CA GLU A 362 3.60 7.57 -12.12
C GLU A 362 2.34 7.04 -12.82
N GLU A 363 2.50 6.30 -13.91
CA GLU A 363 1.39 5.73 -14.68
C GLU A 363 1.38 4.20 -14.57
N ILE A 364 0.18 3.62 -14.52
CA ILE A 364 0.00 2.17 -14.48
C ILE A 364 -0.04 1.64 -15.91
N SER A 365 0.90 0.75 -16.26
CA SER A 365 0.92 0.06 -17.55
C SER A 365 -0.27 -0.89 -17.71
N VAL A 366 -0.67 -1.21 -18.94
CA VAL A 366 -1.65 -2.29 -19.20
C VAL A 366 -1.02 -3.68 -18.98
N GLU A 367 0.28 -3.78 -19.25
CA GLU A 367 1.04 -5.01 -19.14
C GLU A 367 1.21 -5.42 -17.67
N ARG A 368 1.20 -6.73 -17.41
CA ARG A 368 1.38 -7.29 -16.06
C ARG A 368 2.80 -7.85 -15.92
N PRO A 369 3.46 -7.67 -14.76
CA PRO A 369 4.73 -8.34 -14.49
C PRO A 369 4.59 -9.86 -14.50
N VAL A 370 5.70 -10.56 -14.73
CA VAL A 370 5.76 -12.01 -14.55
C VAL A 370 5.65 -12.32 -13.06
N CYS A 371 4.72 -13.22 -12.69
CA CYS A 371 4.47 -13.57 -11.28
C CYS A 371 5.23 -14.81 -10.80
N ASN A 372 5.66 -15.68 -11.73
CA ASN A 372 6.32 -16.96 -11.40
C ASN A 372 7.73 -17.00 -11.99
N ILE A 373 8.70 -17.40 -11.17
CA ILE A 373 10.08 -17.60 -11.58
C ILE A 373 10.24 -18.82 -12.51
N PHE A 374 9.40 -19.84 -12.33
CA PHE A 374 9.39 -21.05 -13.16
C PHE A 374 8.56 -20.85 -14.43
N ASN A 375 8.95 -19.87 -15.24
CA ASN A 375 8.42 -19.64 -16.58
C ASN A 375 9.53 -19.86 -17.61
N PHE A 376 9.18 -20.36 -18.80
CA PHE A 376 10.09 -20.56 -19.93
C PHE A 376 10.95 -19.33 -20.25
N TYR A 377 10.40 -18.12 -20.11
CA TYR A 377 11.17 -16.88 -20.25
C TYR A 377 12.34 -16.81 -19.24
N VAL A 378 12.03 -16.90 -17.94
CA VAL A 378 13.03 -16.69 -16.88
C VAL A 378 14.02 -17.84 -16.86
N MET A 379 13.55 -19.08 -16.89
CA MET A 379 14.41 -20.27 -16.89
C MET A 379 15.28 -20.36 -18.14
N GLY A 380 14.69 -20.13 -19.31
CA GLY A 380 15.41 -20.16 -20.58
C GLY A 380 16.53 -19.12 -20.63
N SER A 381 16.25 -17.90 -20.18
CA SER A 381 17.27 -16.85 -20.13
C SER A 381 18.38 -17.14 -19.12
N VAL A 382 18.04 -17.60 -17.90
CA VAL A 382 19.05 -17.96 -16.90
C VAL A 382 19.96 -19.07 -17.40
N ILE A 383 19.40 -20.15 -17.93
CA ILE A 383 20.19 -21.27 -18.46
C ILE A 383 21.11 -20.80 -19.58
N PHE A 384 20.58 -20.02 -20.53
CA PHE A 384 21.38 -19.49 -21.63
C PHE A 384 22.55 -18.63 -21.13
N GLN A 385 22.30 -17.68 -20.22
CA GLN A 385 23.35 -16.82 -19.68
C GLN A 385 24.39 -17.61 -18.88
N VAL A 386 23.97 -18.60 -18.06
CA VAL A 386 24.91 -19.49 -17.35
C VAL A 386 25.83 -20.22 -18.33
N LEU A 387 25.30 -20.74 -19.44
CA LEU A 387 26.10 -21.43 -20.45
C LEU A 387 27.11 -20.49 -21.14
N VAL A 388 26.69 -19.27 -21.48
CA VAL A 388 27.58 -18.25 -22.07
C VAL A 388 28.71 -17.88 -21.10
N HIS A 389 28.37 -17.65 -19.82
CA HIS A 389 29.34 -17.31 -18.78
C HIS A 389 30.30 -18.48 -18.46
N ILE A 390 29.81 -19.71 -18.39
CA ILE A 390 30.67 -20.89 -18.22
C ILE A 390 31.61 -21.05 -19.41
N LEU A 391 31.12 -20.84 -20.64
CA LEU A 391 31.95 -20.92 -21.83
C LEU A 391 33.04 -19.83 -21.84
N SER A 392 32.70 -18.59 -21.50
CA SER A 392 33.69 -17.50 -21.43
C SER A 392 34.74 -17.75 -20.34
N PHE A 393 34.32 -18.32 -19.20
CA PHE A 393 35.22 -18.77 -18.14
C PHE A 393 36.20 -19.84 -18.63
N LEU A 394 35.70 -20.91 -19.25
CA LEU A 394 36.51 -22.02 -19.76
C LEU A 394 37.48 -21.60 -20.88
N VAL A 395 37.06 -20.69 -21.76
CA VAL A 395 37.91 -20.18 -22.85
C VAL A 395 39.09 -19.37 -22.32
N VAL A 396 38.86 -18.50 -21.34
CA VAL A 396 39.94 -17.69 -20.73
C VAL A 396 40.91 -18.55 -19.95
N MET A 397 40.38 -19.54 -19.23
CA MET A 397 41.16 -20.52 -18.50
C MET A 397 42.06 -21.34 -19.43
N TRP A 398 41.51 -21.90 -20.50
CA TRP A 398 42.28 -22.68 -21.47
C TRP A 398 43.39 -21.84 -22.13
N GLU A 399 43.11 -20.57 -22.41
CA GLU A 399 44.14 -19.67 -22.92
C GLU A 399 45.21 -19.36 -21.85
N SER A 400 44.81 -19.16 -20.59
CA SER A 400 45.73 -18.89 -19.48
C SER A 400 46.73 -20.03 -19.24
N GLU A 401 46.31 -21.29 -19.39
CA GLU A 401 47.20 -22.46 -19.21
C GLU A 401 48.36 -22.49 -20.21
N LYS A 402 48.24 -21.83 -21.37
CA LYS A 402 49.31 -21.74 -22.37
C LYS A 402 50.48 -20.88 -21.90
N TYR A 403 50.21 -19.89 -21.04
CA TYR A 403 51.21 -18.94 -20.56
C TYR A 403 51.85 -19.38 -19.24
N GLU A 404 51.06 -19.99 -18.34
CA GLU A 404 51.54 -20.44 -17.04
C GLU A 404 50.96 -21.83 -16.70
N LYS A 405 51.85 -22.79 -16.40
CA LYS A 405 51.43 -24.11 -15.90
C LYS A 405 51.05 -23.99 -14.43
N VAL A 406 49.87 -24.50 -14.10
CA VAL A 406 49.35 -24.48 -12.74
C VAL A 406 50.21 -25.36 -11.84
N VAL A 407 50.69 -24.79 -10.74
CA VAL A 407 51.36 -25.51 -9.65
C VAL A 407 50.40 -25.60 -8.48
N TYR A 408 50.05 -26.82 -8.07
CA TYR A 408 49.18 -27.05 -6.92
C TYR A 408 49.80 -26.46 -5.65
N ASN A 409 49.07 -25.59 -4.97
CA ASN A 409 49.46 -25.00 -3.69
C ASN A 409 48.28 -25.01 -2.71
N GLU A 410 48.51 -25.46 -1.47
CA GLU A 410 47.47 -25.45 -0.42
C GLU A 410 47.06 -24.02 -0.01
N LYS A 411 48.04 -23.10 -0.03
CA LYS A 411 47.84 -21.69 0.30
C LYS A 411 47.68 -20.87 -0.96
N PHE A 412 46.94 -19.77 -0.83
CA PHE A 412 46.80 -18.80 -1.91
C PHE A 412 48.16 -18.28 -2.38
N VAL A 413 48.40 -18.37 -3.69
CA VAL A 413 49.55 -17.78 -4.36
C VAL A 413 49.04 -17.02 -5.58
N PRO A 414 49.40 -15.73 -5.75
CA PRO A 414 49.02 -14.96 -6.92
C PRO A 414 49.57 -15.62 -8.20
N SER A 415 48.68 -16.02 -9.09
CA SER A 415 49.01 -16.59 -10.41
C SER A 415 48.27 -15.85 -11.52
N LEU A 416 48.72 -16.04 -12.76
CA LEU A 416 48.03 -15.54 -13.95
C LEU A 416 46.63 -16.17 -14.05
N MET A 417 46.51 -17.47 -13.72
CA MET A 417 45.24 -18.18 -13.70
C MET A 417 44.26 -17.56 -12.70
N ASN A 418 44.69 -17.35 -11.45
CA ASN A 418 43.85 -16.70 -10.44
C ASN A 418 43.39 -15.32 -10.90
N THR A 419 44.33 -14.51 -11.37
CA THR A 419 44.07 -13.14 -11.82
C THR A 419 43.04 -13.10 -12.95
N SER A 420 43.21 -13.95 -13.97
CA SER A 420 42.35 -13.97 -15.15
C SER A 420 40.93 -14.42 -14.81
N LEU A 421 40.81 -15.45 -13.98
CA LEU A 421 39.52 -15.96 -13.54
C LEU A 421 38.83 -15.03 -12.55
N PHE A 422 39.58 -14.32 -11.70
CA PHE A 422 39.04 -13.27 -10.85
C PHE A 422 38.46 -12.12 -11.68
N LEU A 423 39.21 -11.64 -12.69
CA LEU A 423 38.74 -10.58 -13.58
C LEU A 423 37.47 -10.97 -14.33
N ILE A 424 37.41 -12.19 -14.90
CA ILE A 424 36.20 -12.71 -15.55
C ILE A 424 35.05 -12.84 -14.55
N SER A 425 35.29 -13.34 -13.33
CA SER A 425 34.25 -13.47 -12.30
C SER A 425 33.67 -12.11 -11.90
N VAL A 426 34.50 -11.09 -11.69
CA VAL A 426 34.06 -9.72 -11.39
C VAL A 426 33.26 -9.14 -12.56
N TYR A 427 33.72 -9.32 -13.79
CA TYR A 427 32.98 -8.88 -14.97
C TYR A 427 31.61 -9.57 -15.07
N GLN A 428 31.54 -10.89 -14.90
CA GLN A 428 30.30 -11.65 -14.98
C GLN A 428 29.29 -11.17 -13.94
N GLN A 429 29.74 -10.87 -12.72
CA GLN A 429 28.89 -10.25 -11.69
C GLN A 429 28.32 -8.89 -12.15
N ILE A 430 29.11 -8.03 -12.80
CA ILE A 430 28.63 -6.76 -13.35
C ILE A 430 27.61 -7.00 -14.48
N SER A 431 27.93 -7.92 -15.39
CA SER A 431 27.11 -8.28 -16.55
C SER A 431 25.73 -8.77 -16.12
N THR A 432 25.65 -9.60 -15.07
CA THR A 432 24.36 -10.11 -14.58
C THR A 432 23.45 -9.00 -14.08
N PHE A 433 23.95 -7.92 -13.47
CA PHE A 433 23.13 -6.77 -13.11
C PHE A 433 22.68 -5.96 -14.34
N ILE A 434 23.60 -5.68 -15.27
CA ILE A 434 23.31 -4.82 -16.43
C ILE A 434 22.30 -5.49 -17.36
N VAL A 435 22.52 -6.75 -17.72
CA VAL A 435 21.70 -7.48 -18.69
C VAL A 435 20.31 -7.76 -18.16
N ASN A 436 20.19 -8.07 -16.87
CA ASN A 436 18.94 -8.53 -16.27
C ASN A 436 18.09 -7.43 -15.64
N TYR A 437 18.54 -6.17 -15.66
CA TYR A 437 17.74 -5.04 -15.20
C TYR A 437 16.61 -4.74 -16.19
N ILE A 438 15.36 -4.95 -15.76
CA ILE A 438 14.15 -4.54 -16.48
C ILE A 438 13.64 -3.24 -15.86
N GLY A 439 13.52 -2.18 -16.64
CA GLY A 439 13.00 -0.88 -16.20
C GLY A 439 11.53 -0.69 -16.57
N ARG A 440 11.31 0.12 -17.62
CA ARG A 440 9.97 0.37 -18.19
C ARG A 440 9.33 -0.94 -18.68
N PRO A 441 8.02 -1.12 -18.53
CA PRO A 441 7.00 -0.11 -18.21
C PRO A 441 6.62 0.01 -16.71
N PHE A 442 7.35 -0.63 -15.79
CA PHE A 442 6.93 -0.73 -14.38
C PHE A 442 7.69 0.21 -13.43
N ARG A 443 8.94 0.51 -13.77
CA ARG A 443 9.85 1.30 -12.95
C ARG A 443 10.84 2.06 -13.82
N GLU A 444 11.62 2.93 -13.19
CA GLU A 444 12.63 3.73 -13.88
C GLU A 444 13.68 2.88 -14.62
N SER A 445 14.19 3.41 -15.73
CA SER A 445 15.27 2.78 -16.50
C SER A 445 16.57 2.79 -15.70
N LEU A 446 17.52 1.92 -16.07
CA LEU A 446 18.84 1.87 -15.40
C LEU A 446 19.55 3.24 -15.46
N SER A 447 19.36 4.00 -16.53
CA SER A 447 19.91 5.34 -16.69
C SER A 447 19.31 6.38 -15.73
N GLU A 448 18.07 6.18 -15.29
CA GLU A 448 17.33 7.08 -14.40
C GLU A 448 17.64 6.79 -12.92
N ASN A 449 17.92 5.53 -12.58
CA ASN A 449 18.36 5.13 -11.24
C ASN A 449 19.80 5.58 -10.97
N PHE A 450 19.95 6.82 -10.50
CA PHE A 450 21.25 7.44 -10.22
C PHE A 450 22.17 6.57 -9.35
N HIS A 451 21.63 5.96 -8.30
CA HIS A 451 22.41 5.21 -7.32
C HIS A 451 22.96 3.91 -7.92
N LEU A 452 22.09 3.09 -8.52
CA LEU A 452 22.50 1.82 -9.12
C LEU A 452 23.43 2.04 -10.30
N ARG A 453 23.12 3.01 -11.16
CA ARG A 453 23.94 3.34 -12.34
C ARG A 453 25.35 3.75 -11.93
N ASN A 454 25.50 4.69 -11.01
CA ASN A 454 26.81 5.17 -10.61
C ASN A 454 27.61 4.08 -9.88
N CYS A 455 26.94 3.21 -9.11
CA CYS A 455 27.55 2.03 -8.52
C CYS A 455 28.10 1.09 -9.59
N LEU A 456 27.30 0.70 -10.58
CA LEU A 456 27.73 -0.20 -11.66
C LEU A 456 28.82 0.41 -12.54
N VAL A 457 28.75 1.72 -12.82
CA VAL A 457 29.82 2.45 -13.52
C VAL A 457 31.10 2.43 -12.69
N GLY A 458 31.03 2.69 -11.39
CA GLY A 458 32.19 2.63 -10.49
C GLY A 458 32.84 1.25 -10.46
N VAL A 459 32.05 0.18 -10.31
CA VAL A 459 32.57 -1.20 -10.34
C VAL A 459 33.16 -1.55 -11.72
N SER A 460 32.53 -1.08 -12.80
CA SER A 460 33.07 -1.25 -14.16
C SER A 460 34.38 -0.50 -14.37
N CYS A 461 34.52 0.70 -13.81
CA CYS A 461 35.77 1.46 -13.81
C CYS A 461 36.87 0.72 -13.04
N VAL A 462 36.57 0.17 -11.86
CA VAL A 462 37.51 -0.64 -11.08
C VAL A 462 37.96 -1.87 -11.89
N PHE A 463 37.03 -2.56 -12.56
CA PHE A 463 37.35 -3.68 -13.44
C PHE A 463 38.32 -3.27 -14.57
N VAL A 464 38.03 -2.18 -15.28
CA VAL A 464 38.91 -1.68 -16.35
C VAL A 464 40.27 -1.25 -15.81
N MET A 465 40.31 -0.59 -14.64
CA MET A 465 41.56 -0.20 -13.98
C MET A 465 42.43 -1.40 -13.62
N LEU A 466 41.82 -2.50 -13.16
CA LEU A 466 42.53 -3.75 -12.87
C LEU A 466 42.99 -4.47 -14.14
N LEU A 467 42.16 -4.51 -15.19
CA LEU A 467 42.49 -5.15 -16.46
C LEU A 467 43.67 -4.45 -17.15
N PHE A 468 43.68 -3.11 -17.20
CA PHE A 468 44.75 -2.33 -17.83
C PHE A 468 45.90 -1.98 -16.88
N ARG A 469 45.78 -2.33 -15.60
CA ARG A 469 46.78 -2.03 -14.55
C ARG A 469 47.16 -0.54 -14.50
N VAL A 470 46.14 0.33 -14.49
CA VAL A 470 46.34 1.80 -14.49
C VAL A 470 47.08 2.28 -13.22
N ASN A 471 46.88 1.59 -12.09
CA ASN A 471 47.55 1.88 -10.83
C ASN A 471 48.19 0.60 -10.27
N GLU A 472 49.53 0.59 -10.19
CA GLU A 472 50.27 -0.58 -9.72
C GLU A 472 50.05 -0.91 -8.25
N ASP A 473 49.95 0.09 -7.38
CA ASP A 473 49.79 -0.11 -5.94
C ASP A 473 48.44 -0.76 -5.65
N PHE A 474 47.39 -0.32 -6.35
CA PHE A 474 46.06 -0.91 -6.25
C PHE A 474 46.05 -2.36 -6.77
N SER A 475 46.72 -2.63 -7.90
CA SER A 475 46.83 -4.01 -8.41
C SER A 475 47.65 -4.92 -7.50
N ARG A 476 48.68 -4.39 -6.81
CA ARG A 476 49.44 -5.16 -5.80
C ARG A 476 48.57 -5.46 -4.57
N TYR A 477 47.78 -4.50 -4.11
CA TYR A 477 46.84 -4.70 -3.00
C TYR A 477 45.75 -5.73 -3.33
N MET A 478 45.26 -5.75 -4.57
CA MET A 478 44.32 -6.74 -5.08
C MET A 478 44.97 -8.10 -5.44
N GLU A 479 46.29 -8.25 -5.22
CA GLU A 479 47.05 -9.47 -5.51
C GLU A 479 46.91 -9.92 -6.99
N VAL A 480 46.82 -8.94 -7.90
CA VAL A 480 46.64 -9.12 -9.35
C VAL A 480 48.00 -9.14 -10.05
N VAL A 481 48.27 -10.24 -10.74
CA VAL A 481 49.53 -10.50 -11.48
C VAL A 481 49.55 -9.72 -12.80
N ARG A 482 50.76 -9.46 -13.32
CA ARG A 482 50.94 -8.78 -14.61
C ARG A 482 50.45 -9.67 -15.76
N ILE A 483 49.57 -9.12 -16.59
CA ILE A 483 49.01 -9.77 -17.77
C ILE A 483 49.71 -9.22 -19.02
N GLU A 484 50.20 -10.12 -19.89
CA GLU A 484 50.76 -9.76 -21.20
C GLU A 484 49.71 -9.05 -22.07
N ASP A 485 50.13 -8.10 -22.91
CA ASP A 485 49.20 -7.26 -23.69
C ASP A 485 48.38 -8.08 -24.71
N SER A 486 48.98 -9.13 -25.28
CA SER A 486 48.32 -10.10 -26.16
C SER A 486 47.13 -10.79 -25.46
N PHE A 487 47.39 -11.37 -24.29
CA PHE A 487 46.39 -12.07 -23.48
C PHE A 487 45.35 -11.11 -22.86
N ARG A 488 45.74 -9.89 -22.49
CA ARG A 488 44.81 -8.87 -22.00
C ARG A 488 43.76 -8.48 -23.03
N ASN A 489 44.19 -8.26 -24.28
CA ASN A 489 43.27 -7.95 -25.38
C ASN A 489 42.34 -9.13 -25.67
N PHE A 490 42.82 -10.36 -25.50
CA PHE A 490 41.99 -11.56 -25.59
C PHE A 490 40.91 -11.60 -24.49
N ILE A 491 41.26 -11.37 -23.22
CA ILE A 491 40.29 -11.28 -22.12
C ILE A 491 39.25 -10.20 -22.40
N PHE A 492 39.68 -9.01 -22.84
CA PHE A 492 38.77 -7.92 -23.18
C PHE A 492 37.79 -8.31 -24.31
N PHE A 493 38.29 -8.98 -25.36
CA PHE A 493 37.44 -9.47 -26.44
C PHE A 493 36.41 -10.49 -25.95
N VAL A 494 36.81 -11.46 -25.13
CA VAL A 494 35.90 -12.47 -24.56
C VAL A 494 34.82 -11.79 -23.70
N VAL A 495 35.20 -10.81 -22.88
CA VAL A 495 34.27 -10.01 -22.06
C VAL A 495 33.24 -9.28 -22.93
N CYS A 496 33.67 -8.62 -24.00
CA CYS A 496 32.75 -7.93 -24.91
C CYS A 496 31.81 -8.90 -25.63
N LEU A 497 32.31 -10.06 -26.06
CA LEU A 497 31.52 -11.08 -26.74
C LEU A 497 30.48 -11.71 -25.80
N ASP A 498 30.88 -12.06 -24.58
CA ASP A 498 29.99 -12.57 -23.52
C ASP A 498 28.85 -11.59 -23.24
N LEU A 499 29.17 -10.30 -23.06
CA LEU A 499 28.15 -9.27 -22.80
C LEU A 499 27.17 -9.17 -23.96
N PHE A 500 27.68 -9.15 -25.20
CA PHE A 500 26.87 -9.09 -26.40
C PHE A 500 25.90 -10.28 -26.51
N LEU A 501 26.40 -11.51 -26.29
CA LEU A 501 25.60 -12.72 -26.34
C LEU A 501 24.54 -12.73 -25.23
N CYS A 502 24.89 -12.36 -24.00
CA CYS A 502 23.93 -12.28 -22.89
C CYS A 502 22.83 -11.25 -23.14
N VAL A 503 23.16 -10.06 -23.66
CA VAL A 503 22.16 -9.05 -24.06
C VAL A 503 21.24 -9.57 -25.17
N LEU A 504 21.80 -10.24 -26.18
CA LEU A 504 21.03 -10.81 -27.27
C LEU A 504 20.07 -11.91 -26.78
N GLY A 505 20.57 -12.82 -25.95
CA GLY A 505 19.80 -13.89 -25.34
C GLY A 505 18.64 -13.37 -24.50
N GLU A 506 18.92 -12.44 -23.57
CA GLU A 506 17.87 -11.85 -22.72
C GLU A 506 16.77 -11.18 -23.54
N LYS A 507 17.15 -10.36 -24.54
CA LYS A 507 16.18 -9.69 -25.42
C LYS A 507 15.35 -10.69 -26.23
N PHE A 508 15.98 -11.77 -26.72
CA PHE A 508 15.28 -12.83 -27.44
C PHE A 508 14.24 -13.52 -26.56
N PHE A 509 14.64 -14.01 -25.39
CA PHE A 509 13.73 -14.68 -24.46
C PHE A 509 12.61 -13.74 -23.99
N PHE A 510 12.92 -12.48 -23.70
CA PHE A 510 11.93 -11.49 -23.30
C PHE A 510 10.89 -11.22 -24.40
N LYS A 511 11.32 -11.06 -25.65
CA LYS A 511 10.43 -10.80 -26.79
C LYS A 511 9.55 -12.00 -27.14
N VAL A 512 10.10 -13.21 -27.08
CA VAL A 512 9.38 -14.43 -27.48
C VAL A 512 8.47 -14.95 -26.36
N PHE A 513 8.92 -14.91 -25.11
CA PHE A 513 8.26 -15.58 -23.98
C PHE A 513 7.88 -14.66 -22.81
N GLY A 514 8.41 -13.43 -22.74
CA GLY A 514 8.30 -12.56 -21.58
C GLY A 514 6.91 -11.96 -21.39
N MET A 515 6.47 -11.10 -22.32
CA MET A 515 5.27 -10.27 -22.11
C MET A 515 4.07 -10.76 -22.92
N LYS A 516 3.15 -11.45 -22.24
CA LYS A 516 1.81 -11.70 -22.78
C LYS A 516 0.89 -10.57 -22.33
N ARG A 517 0.18 -9.93 -23.28
CA ARG A 517 -0.96 -9.05 -22.95
C ARG A 517 -1.89 -9.81 -22.01
N GLY A 518 -2.12 -9.28 -20.81
CA GLY A 518 -3.04 -9.90 -19.86
C GLY A 518 -4.40 -10.05 -20.53
N ARG A 519 -5.10 -11.19 -20.28
CA ARG A 519 -6.53 -11.27 -20.58
C ARG A 519 -7.21 -10.14 -19.82
N CYS A 520 -7.60 -9.09 -20.52
CA CYS A 520 -8.64 -8.21 -20.00
C CYS A 520 -9.89 -9.06 -19.88
N ILE A 521 -10.41 -9.20 -18.67
CA ILE A 521 -11.79 -9.64 -18.49
C ILE A 521 -12.61 -8.51 -19.14
N LYS A 522 -13.05 -8.75 -20.37
CA LYS A 522 -13.94 -7.84 -21.09
C LYS A 522 -15.35 -8.00 -20.56
#